data_AF-A0A2P4Y5H9-F1
#
_entry.id   AF-A0A2P4Y5H9-F1
#
_cell.length_a   1.000
_cell.length_b   1.000
_cell.length_c   1.000
_cell.angle_alpha   90.00
_cell.angle_beta   90.00
_cell.angle_gamma   90.00
#
_symmetry.space_group_name_H-M   'P 1'
#
loop_
_entity.id
_entity.type
_entity.pdbx_description
1 polymer ?
#
loop_
_entity_poly.entity_id
_entity_poly.type
_entity_poly.pdbx_seq_one_letter_code
_entity_poly.pdbx_strand_id
1 'polypeptide(L)'
;LLPLLILVAITLWVGHQLRLLNRLKVLSGYPFYAGDVHWIKRRTLIFPTLCTLAGVAAGLLGIGGGMVKGPIMLEMGILPPVQSATANFMILFTSSSTTLQFAINGQFPGQLQYDYMAWFALMGCIGGFCGQKVVAYLVKKYRRESIMVYLLAMTIGLSALAMGIIGLKSTLRDIEKGVHLGFNGICDNE
;
A
#
# COMPACT_ATOMS: atom_id res chain seq x y z
N LEU A 1 -4.00 -23.30 2.14
CA LEU A 1 -4.19 -23.21 3.61
C LEU A 1 -2.87 -23.14 4.38
N LEU A 2 -1.93 -24.07 4.15
CA LEU A 2 -0.60 -24.12 4.77
C LEU A 2 0.20 -22.79 4.78
N PRO A 3 0.34 -22.04 3.66
CA PRO A 3 1.12 -20.80 3.67
C PRO A 3 0.46 -19.69 4.52
N LEU A 4 -0.88 -19.66 4.58
CA LEU A 4 -1.61 -18.69 5.41
C LEU A 4 -1.44 -18.97 6.90
N LEU A 5 -1.46 -20.24 7.31
CA LEU A 5 -1.22 -20.63 8.70
C LEU A 5 0.20 -20.26 9.15
N ILE A 6 1.20 -20.48 8.30
CA ILE A 6 2.59 -20.08 8.56
C ILE A 6 2.70 -18.56 8.74
N LEU A 7 2.08 -17.78 7.84
CA LEU A 7 2.07 -16.31 7.95
C LEU A 7 1.41 -15.81 9.24
N VAL A 8 0.28 -16.41 9.63
CA VAL A 8 -0.41 -16.07 10.87
C VAL A 8 0.45 -16.43 12.08
N ALA A 9 1.07 -17.61 12.10
CA ALA A 9 1.97 -18.03 13.18
C ALA A 9 3.18 -17.11 13.34
N ILE A 10 3.84 -16.75 12.22
CA ILE A 10 4.97 -15.81 12.23
C ILE A 10 4.53 -14.43 12.73
N THR A 11 3.38 -13.94 12.28
CA THR A 11 2.85 -12.63 12.69
C THR A 11 2.56 -12.60 14.20
N LEU A 12 1.94 -13.66 14.74
CA LEU A 12 1.68 -13.79 16.17
C LEU A 12 2.98 -13.91 16.98
N TRP A 13 3.97 -14.68 16.48
CA TRP A 13 5.28 -14.81 17.11
C TRP A 13 6.03 -13.49 17.19
N VAL A 14 6.14 -12.77 16.06
CA VAL A 14 6.78 -11.45 15.98
C VAL A 14 6.04 -10.45 16.87
N GLY A 15 4.70 -10.45 16.85
CA GLY A 15 3.89 -9.63 17.74
C GLY A 15 4.14 -9.92 19.22
N HIS A 16 4.28 -11.18 19.60
CA HIS A 16 4.62 -11.58 20.96
C HIS A 16 6.01 -11.10 21.38
N GLN A 17 7.02 -11.25 20.52
CA GLN A 17 8.38 -10.75 20.78
C GLN A 17 8.44 -9.23 20.90
N LEU A 18 7.79 -8.48 19.99
CA LEU A 18 7.69 -7.02 20.06
C LEU A 18 7.09 -6.55 21.39
N ARG A 19 6.09 -7.27 21.88
CA ARG A 19 5.44 -6.95 23.15
C ARG A 19 6.33 -7.24 24.36
N LEU A 20 7.09 -8.34 24.34
CA LEU A 20 8.09 -8.65 25.37
C LEU A 20 9.19 -7.59 25.40
N LEU A 21 9.74 -7.25 24.24
CA LEU A 21 10.75 -6.19 24.11
C LEU A 21 10.21 -4.84 24.60
N ASN A 22 8.97 -4.51 24.28
CA ASN A 22 8.35 -3.27 24.75
C ASN A 22 8.21 -3.25 26.29
N ARG A 23 7.81 -4.37 26.91
CA ARG A 23 7.77 -4.48 28.37
C ARG A 23 9.15 -4.33 29.00
N LEU A 24 10.17 -4.96 28.42
CA LEU A 24 11.55 -4.85 28.91
C LEU A 24 12.07 -3.41 28.82
N LYS A 25 11.80 -2.71 27.71
CA LYS A 25 12.18 -1.29 27.53
C LYS A 25 11.50 -0.36 28.55
N VAL A 26 10.23 -0.61 28.86
CA VAL A 26 9.50 0.15 29.91
C VAL A 26 10.09 -0.14 31.29
N LEU A 27 10.39 -1.41 31.61
CA LEU A 27 10.97 -1.81 32.90
C LEU A 27 12.40 -1.30 33.10
N SER A 28 13.20 -1.21 32.03
CA SER A 28 14.56 -0.69 32.07
C SER A 28 14.65 0.84 32.09
N GLY A 29 13.50 1.55 32.13
CA GLY A 29 13.47 3.01 32.10
C GLY A 29 14.01 3.63 30.80
N TYR A 30 13.84 2.94 29.66
CA TYR A 30 14.34 3.42 28.37
C TYR A 30 13.68 4.76 27.97
N PRO A 31 14.46 5.78 27.52
CA PRO A 31 13.88 7.05 27.10
C PRO A 31 13.15 6.88 25.76
N PHE A 32 11.83 6.97 25.77
CA PHE A 32 11.01 6.96 24.56
C PHE A 32 11.06 8.35 23.90
N TYR A 33 11.43 8.39 22.62
CA TYR A 33 11.43 9.61 21.82
C TYR A 33 10.09 9.82 21.11
N ALA A 34 9.83 11.05 20.67
CA ALA A 34 8.64 11.36 19.87
C ALA A 34 8.64 10.50 18.60
N GLY A 35 7.60 9.68 18.42
CA GLY A 35 7.47 8.75 17.30
C GLY A 35 7.64 7.26 17.65
N ASP A 36 8.03 6.93 18.89
CA ASP A 36 8.18 5.54 19.34
C ASP A 36 6.83 4.87 19.61
N VAL A 37 6.60 3.74 18.93
CA VAL A 37 5.35 2.97 19.03
C VAL A 37 5.33 2.13 20.29
N HIS A 38 4.33 2.36 21.14
CA HIS A 38 4.06 1.52 22.30
C HIS A 38 3.21 0.29 21.90
N TRP A 39 3.82 -0.89 21.96
CA TRP A 39 3.17 -2.15 21.59
C TRP A 39 2.24 -2.65 22.69
N ILE A 40 0.95 -2.32 22.56
CA ILE A 40 -0.15 -2.80 23.41
C ILE A 40 -0.80 -4.02 22.74
N LYS A 41 -1.36 -4.97 23.53
CA LYS A 41 -2.10 -6.15 23.02
C LYS A 41 -3.00 -5.84 21.82
N ARG A 42 -3.81 -4.79 21.94
CA ARG A 42 -4.76 -4.36 20.91
C ARG A 42 -4.07 -3.90 19.62
N ARG A 43 -3.04 -3.05 19.73
CA ARG A 43 -2.29 -2.53 18.56
C ARG A 43 -1.52 -3.64 17.84
N THR A 44 -0.94 -4.57 18.59
CA THR A 44 -0.21 -5.72 18.03
C THR A 44 -1.10 -6.66 17.20
N LEU A 45 -2.41 -6.73 17.49
CA LEU A 45 -3.34 -7.57 16.71
C LEU A 45 -4.04 -6.78 15.59
N ILE A 46 -4.46 -5.53 15.85
CA ILE A 46 -5.19 -4.72 14.87
C ILE A 46 -4.29 -4.31 13.69
N PHE A 47 -3.04 -3.93 13.97
CA PHE A 47 -2.15 -3.43 12.93
C PHE A 47 -1.85 -4.46 11.82
N PRO A 48 -1.39 -5.69 12.14
CA PRO A 48 -1.15 -6.69 11.10
C PRO A 48 -2.43 -7.16 10.41
N THR A 49 -3.56 -7.26 11.11
CA THR A 49 -4.83 -7.68 10.49
C THR A 49 -5.34 -6.66 9.47
N LEU A 50 -5.26 -5.36 9.78
CA LEU A 50 -5.57 -4.31 8.82
C LEU A 50 -4.58 -4.29 7.66
N CYS A 51 -3.28 -4.48 7.93
CA CYS A 51 -2.26 -4.53 6.88
C CYS A 51 -2.40 -5.76 5.96
N THR A 52 -2.85 -6.92 6.46
CA THR A 52 -3.09 -8.10 5.62
C THR A 52 -4.32 -7.90 4.75
N LEU A 53 -5.43 -7.40 5.31
CA LEU A 53 -6.62 -7.01 4.54
C LEU A 53 -6.28 -5.98 3.45
N ALA A 54 -5.54 -4.93 3.83
CA ALA A 54 -5.05 -3.92 2.91
C ALA A 54 -4.14 -4.51 1.83
N GLY A 55 -3.27 -5.47 2.17
CA GLY A 55 -2.39 -6.14 1.23
C GLY A 55 -3.14 -7.01 0.23
N VAL A 56 -4.16 -7.74 0.68
CA VAL A 56 -5.02 -8.53 -0.21
C VAL A 56 -5.80 -7.62 -1.16
N ALA A 57 -6.41 -6.55 -0.64
CA ALA A 57 -7.11 -5.55 -1.44
C ALA A 57 -6.16 -4.85 -2.44
N ALA A 58 -4.95 -4.48 -2.00
CA ALA A 58 -3.92 -3.88 -2.84
C ALA A 58 -3.47 -4.81 -3.97
N GLY A 59 -3.30 -6.11 -3.69
CA GLY A 59 -2.94 -7.13 -4.68
C GLY A 59 -4.04 -7.35 -5.72
N LEU A 60 -5.31 -7.36 -5.30
CA LEU A 60 -6.46 -7.51 -6.21
C LEU A 60 -6.67 -6.28 -7.08
N LEU A 61 -6.51 -5.08 -6.52
CA LEU A 61 -6.73 -3.81 -7.22
C LEU A 61 -5.49 -3.33 -8.00
N GLY A 62 -4.31 -3.90 -7.75
CA GLY A 62 -3.03 -3.41 -8.27
C GLY A 62 -2.58 -2.07 -7.66
N ILE A 63 -3.27 -1.59 -6.63
CA ILE A 63 -3.03 -0.31 -5.96
C ILE A 63 -2.02 -0.57 -4.84
N GLY A 64 -0.72 -0.36 -5.10
CA GLY A 64 0.37 -0.64 -4.15
C GLY A 64 0.02 -0.23 -2.70
N GLY A 65 0.09 -1.18 -1.76
CA GLY A 65 -0.46 -1.06 -0.39
C GLY A 65 0.11 0.06 0.49
N GLY A 66 1.00 0.90 -0.03
CA GLY A 66 1.50 2.10 0.62
C GLY A 66 0.42 3.15 0.89
N MET A 67 -0.61 3.25 0.03
CA MET A 67 -1.73 4.18 0.25
C MET A 67 -2.55 3.86 1.50
N VAL A 68 -2.64 2.58 1.88
CA VAL A 68 -3.36 2.16 3.10
C VAL A 68 -2.41 2.13 4.30
N LYS A 69 -1.17 1.67 4.13
CA LYS A 69 -0.17 1.61 5.21
C LYS A 69 0.26 2.99 5.72
N GLY A 70 0.28 4.00 4.85
CA GLY A 70 0.68 5.37 5.22
C GLY A 70 -0.20 5.97 6.33
N PRO A 71 -1.51 6.11 6.14
CA PRO A 71 -2.44 6.62 7.15
C PRO A 71 -2.41 5.83 8.46
N ILE A 72 -2.34 4.49 8.40
CA ILE A 72 -2.30 3.63 9.59
C ILE A 72 -1.04 3.90 10.42
N MET A 73 0.13 4.08 9.79
CA MET A 73 1.37 4.42 10.51
C MET A 73 1.31 5.81 11.14
N LEU A 74 0.65 6.77 10.48
CA LEU A 74 0.44 8.12 11.01
C LEU A 74 -0.52 8.11 12.22
N GLU A 75 -1.58 7.31 12.20
CA GLU A 75 -2.50 7.13 13.34
C GLU A 75 -1.80 6.49 14.56
N MET A 76 -0.74 5.73 14.31
CA MET A 76 0.12 5.19 15.38
C MET A 76 1.10 6.22 15.95
N GLY A 77 1.15 7.43 15.41
CA GLY A 77 2.04 8.50 15.85
C GLY A 77 3.48 8.36 15.32
N ILE A 78 3.71 7.55 14.28
CA ILE A 78 5.01 7.44 13.64
C ILE A 78 5.29 8.73 12.85
N LEU A 79 6.53 9.24 12.95
CA LEU A 79 6.95 10.42 12.20
C LEU A 79 6.77 10.17 10.68
N PRO A 80 6.09 11.06 9.94
CA PRO A 80 5.95 10.95 8.48
C PRO A 80 7.24 10.68 7.69
N PRO A 81 8.41 11.27 8.02
CA PRO A 81 9.64 10.94 7.30
C PRO A 81 10.06 9.47 7.47
N VAL A 82 9.90 8.90 8.66
CA VAL A 82 10.23 7.48 8.93
C VAL A 82 9.22 6.59 8.19
N GLN A 83 7.92 6.90 8.32
CA GLN A 83 6.85 6.19 7.64
C GLN A 83 7.06 6.14 6.12
N SER A 84 7.42 7.26 5.50
CA SER A 84 7.67 7.32 4.04
C SER A 84 8.89 6.51 3.62
N ALA A 85 9.98 6.54 4.39
CA ALA A 85 11.16 5.75 4.10
C ALA A 85 10.85 4.24 4.19
N THR A 86 10.13 3.81 5.24
CA THR A 86 9.70 2.41 5.40
C THR A 86 8.75 1.98 4.28
N ALA A 87 7.80 2.83 3.89
CA ALA A 87 6.86 2.54 2.81
C ALA A 87 7.58 2.35 1.47
N ASN A 88 8.51 3.24 1.12
CA ASN A 88 9.29 3.12 -0.12
C ASN A 88 10.13 1.84 -0.16
N PHE A 89 10.75 1.48 0.97
CA PHE A 89 11.50 0.22 1.09
C PHE A 89 10.59 -1.00 0.87
N MET A 90 9.42 -1.03 1.52
CA MET A 90 8.45 -2.11 1.32
C MET A 90 7.98 -2.19 -0.13
N ILE A 91 7.70 -1.05 -0.78
CA ILE A 91 7.27 -0.99 -2.18
C ILE A 91 8.35 -1.54 -3.10
N LEU A 92 9.63 -1.21 -2.87
CA LEU A 92 10.75 -1.75 -3.64
C LEU A 92 10.80 -3.28 -3.56
N PHE A 93 10.74 -3.86 -2.36
CA PHE A 93 10.73 -5.31 -2.21
C PHE A 93 9.49 -5.97 -2.82
N THR A 94 8.31 -5.38 -2.62
CA THR A 94 7.05 -5.92 -3.14
C THR A 94 7.02 -5.86 -4.67
N SER A 95 7.51 -4.77 -5.26
CA SER A 95 7.55 -4.59 -6.71
C SER A 95 8.57 -5.55 -7.33
N SER A 96 9.77 -5.67 -6.76
CA SER A 96 10.78 -6.64 -7.23
C SER A 96 10.27 -8.08 -7.15
N SER A 97 9.62 -8.46 -6.07
CA SER A 97 9.01 -9.79 -5.92
C SER A 97 7.89 -10.02 -6.94
N THR A 98 7.06 -9.01 -7.21
CA THR A 98 5.97 -9.09 -8.18
C THR A 98 6.51 -9.21 -9.61
N THR A 99 7.51 -8.41 -9.98
CA THR A 99 8.20 -8.51 -11.27
C THR A 99 8.82 -9.88 -11.47
N LEU A 100 9.47 -10.43 -10.44
CA LEU A 100 10.04 -11.78 -10.50
C LEU A 100 8.96 -12.85 -10.67
N GLN A 101 7.83 -12.73 -9.99
CA GLN A 101 6.70 -13.65 -10.15
C GLN A 101 6.14 -13.61 -11.59
N PHE A 102 5.94 -12.42 -12.15
CA PHE A 102 5.51 -12.27 -13.55
C PHE A 102 6.54 -12.81 -14.54
N ALA A 103 7.83 -12.67 -14.22
CA ALA A 103 8.92 -13.25 -15.01
C ALA A 103 8.87 -14.78 -15.04
N ILE A 104 8.71 -15.41 -13.87
CA ILE A 104 8.65 -16.86 -13.74
C ILE A 104 7.40 -17.43 -14.41
N ASN A 105 6.26 -16.73 -14.29
CA ASN A 105 5.00 -17.16 -14.90
C ASN A 105 4.94 -16.99 -16.42
N GLY A 106 6.01 -16.48 -17.05
CA GLY A 106 6.07 -16.31 -18.51
C GLY A 106 5.02 -15.33 -19.04
N GLN A 107 4.46 -14.47 -18.19
CA GLN A 107 3.43 -13.49 -18.57
C GLN A 107 3.99 -12.29 -19.34
N PHE A 108 5.31 -12.22 -19.54
CA PHE A 108 5.90 -11.30 -20.51
C PHE A 108 5.47 -11.73 -21.92
N PRO A 109 4.64 -10.94 -22.63
CA PRO A 109 4.07 -11.37 -23.90
C PRO A 109 5.16 -11.40 -24.98
N GLY A 110 5.65 -12.60 -25.30
CA GLY A 110 6.45 -12.88 -26.48
C GLY A 110 7.90 -12.36 -26.47
N GLN A 111 8.73 -12.94 -27.34
CA GLN A 111 10.16 -12.65 -27.50
C GLN A 111 10.47 -11.20 -27.99
N LEU A 112 9.46 -10.33 -28.17
CA LEU A 112 9.60 -9.04 -28.88
C LEU A 112 9.06 -7.79 -28.15
N GLN A 113 8.80 -7.84 -26.84
CA GLN A 113 8.28 -6.67 -26.08
C GLN A 113 9.22 -6.11 -25.01
N TYR A 114 10.51 -6.49 -25.03
CA TYR A 114 11.51 -5.92 -24.12
C TYR A 114 11.63 -4.40 -24.26
N ASP A 115 11.41 -3.85 -25.46
CA ASP A 115 11.44 -2.40 -25.73
C ASP A 115 10.34 -1.65 -24.96
N TYR A 116 9.12 -2.18 -24.92
CA TYR A 116 8.03 -1.58 -24.15
C TYR A 116 8.32 -1.64 -22.65
N MET A 117 8.85 -2.76 -22.16
CA MET A 117 9.21 -2.91 -20.76
C MET A 117 10.31 -1.92 -20.36
N ALA A 118 11.34 -1.78 -21.20
CA ALA A 118 12.42 -0.82 -20.99
C ALA A 118 11.91 0.63 -21.03
N TRP A 119 11.00 0.94 -21.97
CA TRP A 119 10.39 2.27 -22.07
C TRP A 119 9.57 2.64 -20.83
N PHE A 120 8.69 1.74 -20.37
CA PHE A 120 7.91 1.96 -19.15
C PHE A 120 8.78 1.98 -17.90
N ALA A 121 9.81 1.14 -17.82
CA ALA A 121 10.77 1.16 -16.72
C ALA A 121 11.53 2.50 -16.67
N LEU A 122 11.96 3.02 -17.82
CA LEU A 122 12.67 4.29 -17.91
C LEU A 122 11.75 5.47 -17.55
N MET A 123 10.54 5.52 -18.08
CA MET A 123 9.54 6.54 -17.72
C MET A 123 9.17 6.47 -16.23
N GLY A 124 9.04 5.26 -15.68
CA GLY A 124 8.79 5.03 -14.26
C GLY A 124 9.96 5.50 -13.39
N CYS A 125 11.20 5.20 -13.79
CA CYS A 125 12.41 5.66 -13.10
C CYS A 125 12.53 7.19 -13.10
N ILE A 126 12.32 7.84 -14.25
CA ILE A 126 12.37 9.30 -14.36
C ILE A 126 11.26 9.93 -13.52
N GLY A 127 10.03 9.45 -13.64
CA GLY A 127 8.89 9.93 -12.86
C GLY A 127 9.07 9.73 -11.36
N GLY A 128 9.55 8.56 -10.96
CA GLY A 128 9.87 8.23 -9.57
C GLY A 128 10.98 9.11 -9.00
N PHE A 129 12.09 9.27 -9.71
CA PHE A 129 13.20 10.10 -9.28
C PHE A 129 12.79 11.57 -9.18
N CYS A 130 12.10 12.10 -10.20
CA CYS A 130 11.57 13.47 -10.20
C CYS A 130 10.59 13.67 -9.03
N GLY A 131 9.63 12.76 -8.85
CA GLY A 131 8.66 12.82 -7.76
C GLY A 131 9.32 12.78 -6.37
N GLN A 132 10.26 11.87 -6.14
CA GLN A 132 11.00 11.79 -4.87
C GLN A 132 11.84 13.06 -4.62
N LYS A 133 12.48 13.63 -5.65
CA LYS A 133 13.23 14.89 -5.52
C LYS A 133 12.31 16.06 -5.20
N VAL A 134 11.17 16.17 -5.85
CA VAL A 134 10.16 17.20 -5.60
C VAL A 134 9.63 17.09 -4.17
N VAL A 135 9.25 15.89 -3.73
CA VAL A 135 8.78 15.64 -2.36
C VAL A 135 9.88 15.97 -1.34
N ALA A 136 11.13 15.53 -1.57
CA ALA A 136 12.25 15.85 -0.67
C ALA A 136 12.52 17.36 -0.60
N TYR A 137 12.41 18.07 -1.73
CA TYR A 137 12.54 19.52 -1.77
C TYR A 137 11.40 20.22 -1.01
N LEU A 138 10.15 19.79 -1.19
CA LEU A 138 8.98 20.26 -0.46
C LEU A 138 9.18 20.07 1.06
N VAL A 139 9.58 18.88 1.49
CA VAL A 139 9.83 18.60 2.91
C VAL A 139 10.92 19.51 3.48
N LYS A 140 12.03 19.70 2.75
CA LYS A 140 13.13 20.59 3.17
C LYS A 140 12.70 22.06 3.26
N LYS A 141 11.89 22.53 2.32
CA LYS A 141 11.42 23.92 2.26
C LYS A 141 10.45 24.25 3.40
N TYR A 142 9.51 23.35 3.69
CA TYR A 142 8.43 23.65 4.61
C TYR A 142 8.64 23.14 6.04
N ARG A 143 9.54 22.17 6.27
CA ARG A 143 9.97 21.67 7.61
C ARG A 143 8.81 21.28 8.56
N ARG A 144 7.62 21.00 8.03
CA ARG A 144 6.40 20.63 8.78
C ARG A 144 5.96 19.23 8.38
N GLU A 145 5.79 18.38 9.37
CA GLU A 145 5.39 16.97 9.21
C GLU A 145 3.98 16.80 8.62
N SER A 146 3.08 17.75 8.88
CA SER A 146 1.69 17.74 8.40
C SER A 146 1.54 17.79 6.87
N ILE A 147 2.55 18.29 6.15
CA ILE A 147 2.47 18.45 4.68
C ILE A 147 2.52 17.10 3.97
N MET A 148 3.28 16.14 4.50
CA MET A 148 3.30 14.77 3.97
C MET A 148 1.90 14.13 4.07
N VAL A 149 1.20 14.36 5.17
CA VAL A 149 -0.16 13.85 5.39
C VAL A 149 -1.14 14.48 4.39
N TYR A 150 -1.05 15.80 4.17
CA TYR A 150 -1.89 16.49 3.19
C TYR A 150 -1.65 16.01 1.76
N LEU A 151 -0.38 15.80 1.37
CA LEU A 151 -0.03 15.24 0.07
C LEU A 151 -0.61 13.84 -0.14
N LEU A 152 -0.52 12.97 0.87
CA LEU A 152 -1.12 11.63 0.83
C LEU A 152 -2.65 11.70 0.73
N ALA A 153 -3.30 12.61 1.48
CA ALA A 153 -4.74 12.79 1.41
C ALA A 153 -5.20 13.28 0.03
N MET A 154 -4.47 14.24 -0.56
CA MET A 154 -4.77 14.75 -1.90
C MET A 154 -4.59 13.69 -2.98
N THR A 155 -3.53 12.88 -2.92
CA THR A 155 -3.31 11.82 -3.93
C THR A 155 -4.37 10.73 -3.84
N ILE A 156 -4.77 10.31 -2.63
CA ILE A 156 -5.86 9.35 -2.42
C ILE A 156 -7.19 9.93 -2.90
N GLY A 157 -7.49 11.18 -2.53
CA GLY A 157 -8.73 11.86 -2.92
C GLY A 157 -8.86 12.04 -4.43
N LEU A 158 -7.81 12.50 -5.10
CA LEU A 158 -7.78 12.64 -6.56
C LEU A 158 -7.90 11.29 -7.26
N SER A 159 -7.25 10.24 -6.74
CA SER A 159 -7.33 8.89 -7.31
C SER A 159 -8.74 8.32 -7.19
N ALA A 160 -9.38 8.48 -6.02
CA ALA A 160 -10.76 8.03 -5.80
C ALA A 160 -11.75 8.78 -6.69
N LEU A 161 -11.57 10.09 -6.86
CA LEU A 161 -12.42 10.91 -7.72
C LEU A 161 -12.25 10.54 -9.21
N ALA A 162 -11.02 10.37 -9.68
CA ALA A 162 -10.76 9.94 -11.06
C ALA A 162 -11.37 8.57 -11.35
N MET A 163 -11.16 7.59 -10.47
CA MET A 163 -11.74 6.25 -10.61
C MET A 163 -13.27 6.27 -10.54
N GLY A 164 -13.85 7.09 -9.66
CA GLY A 164 -15.30 7.28 -9.57
C GLY A 164 -15.89 7.86 -10.86
N ILE A 165 -15.24 8.87 -11.46
CA ILE A 165 -15.71 9.48 -12.72
C ILE A 165 -15.59 8.49 -13.89
N ILE A 166 -14.47 7.76 -13.98
CA ILE A 166 -14.26 6.77 -15.05
C ILE A 166 -15.27 5.64 -14.91
N GLY A 167 -15.49 5.13 -13.69
CA GLY A 167 -16.48 4.09 -13.40
C GLY A 167 -17.90 4.54 -13.74
N LEU A 168 -18.30 5.75 -13.35
CA LEU A 168 -19.63 6.27 -13.68
C LEU A 168 -19.81 6.44 -15.20
N LYS A 169 -18.79 6.94 -15.90
CA LYS A 169 -18.81 7.06 -17.37
C LYS A 169 -18.85 5.71 -18.07
N SER A 170 -18.18 4.69 -17.56
CA SER A 170 -18.26 3.34 -18.14
C SER A 170 -19.64 2.76 -17.93
N THR A 171 -20.19 2.84 -16.71
CA THR A 171 -21.52 2.32 -16.41
C THR A 171 -22.61 2.99 -17.24
N LEU A 172 -22.58 4.32 -17.40
CA LEU A 172 -23.55 5.03 -18.23
C LEU A 172 -23.46 4.62 -19.71
N ARG A 173 -22.23 4.42 -20.23
CA ARG A 173 -22.01 3.96 -21.60
C ARG A 173 -22.48 2.53 -21.82
N ASP A 174 -22.33 1.67 -20.82
CA ASP A 174 -22.78 0.28 -20.89
C ASP A 174 -24.31 0.17 -20.86
N ILE A 175 -24.98 1.06 -20.10
CA ILE A 175 -26.44 1.21 -20.11
C ILE A 175 -26.95 1.69 -21.47
N GLU A 176 -26.32 2.71 -22.07
CA GLU A 176 -26.75 3.28 -23.36
C GLU A 176 -26.58 2.28 -24.53
N LYS A 177 -25.59 1.38 -24.42
CA LYS A 177 -25.37 0.29 -25.39
C LYS A 177 -26.24 -0.94 -25.15
N GLY A 178 -27.12 -0.93 -24.14
CA GLY A 178 -27.99 -2.06 -23.81
C GLY A 178 -27.23 -3.32 -23.40
N VAL A 179 -25.99 -3.18 -22.89
CA VAL A 179 -25.19 -4.32 -22.45
C VAL A 179 -25.70 -4.75 -21.08
N HIS A 180 -26.05 -6.02 -20.92
CA HIS A 180 -26.43 -6.57 -19.62
C HIS A 180 -25.28 -6.38 -18.62
N LEU A 181 -25.53 -5.57 -17.59
CA LEU A 181 -24.57 -5.24 -16.52
C LEU A 181 -24.30 -6.43 -15.56
N GLY A 182 -24.68 -7.66 -15.94
CA GLY A 182 -24.55 -8.86 -15.12
C GLY A 182 -25.53 -8.93 -13.93
N PHE A 183 -26.40 -7.93 -13.76
CA PHE A 183 -27.53 -8.01 -12.84
C PHE A 183 -28.64 -8.82 -13.50
N ASN A 184 -28.66 -10.14 -13.25
CA ASN A 184 -29.87 -10.92 -13.50
C ASN A 184 -30.97 -10.36 -12.60
N GLY A 185 -32.14 -10.10 -13.18
CA GLY A 185 -33.31 -9.78 -12.38
C GLY A 185 -33.62 -10.94 -11.43
N ILE A 186 -34.22 -10.65 -10.28
CA ILE A 186 -34.79 -11.68 -9.38
C ILE A 186 -35.78 -12.60 -10.12
N CYS A 187 -36.27 -12.18 -11.30
CA CYS A 187 -37.15 -12.92 -12.18
C CYS A 187 -36.49 -13.57 -13.41
N ASP A 188 -35.19 -13.41 -13.66
CA ASP A 188 -34.47 -14.12 -14.75
C ASP A 188 -33.99 -15.49 -14.25
N ASN A 189 -34.96 -16.35 -13.93
CA ASN A 189 -34.73 -17.78 -13.75
C ASN A 189 -35.57 -18.53 -14.79
N GLU A 190 -35.08 -18.55 -16.03
CA GLU A 190 -35.23 -19.68 -16.96
C GLU A 190 -34.08 -19.69 -17.98
#